data_AF-A0ABD6A3U4-F1
#
_entry.id   AF-A0ABD6A3U4-F1
#
_cell.length_a   1.000
_cell.length_b   1.000
_cell.length_c   1.000
_cell.angle_alpha   90.00
_cell.angle_beta   90.00
_cell.angle_gamma   90.00
#
_symmetry.space_group_name_H-M   'P 1'
#
loop_
_entity.id
_entity.type
_entity.pdbx_description
1 polymer ?
#
loop_
_entity_poly.entity_id
_entity_poly.type
_entity_poly.pdbx_seq_one_letter_code
_entity_poly.pdbx_strand_id
1 'polypeptide(L)'
;MTPPTPGSNDPYSEEEPYADALLRGIELAVEDVFDDPGRNITRMEQEKLCYFAIKEFDLPVTYSWYLAGAYTKVAGEPDNAPGRMTTNTGGIRRDHGETEEVQQYRDYFGSEVFFDDYDLRKVWYTGKFDFLRDFYQECAPDEYTDLYLTSTDIREHLETLMRRLNRKQRTIRCRISAEAHKRGCCLNRTRKSSDCSFLTSISSLRKSTSCPR
;
A
#
# COMPACT_ATOMS: atom_id res chain seq x y z
N MET A 1 -31.56 3.92 32.36
CA MET A 1 -30.48 2.93 32.39
C MET A 1 -30.51 2.20 31.07
N THR A 2 -29.62 2.57 30.15
CA THR A 2 -29.37 1.83 28.92
C THR A 2 -28.71 0.50 29.28
N PRO A 3 -29.14 -0.63 28.71
CA PRO A 3 -28.46 -1.90 28.94
C PRO A 3 -27.03 -1.82 28.40
N PRO A 4 -26.06 -2.50 29.04
CA PRO A 4 -24.71 -2.60 28.50
C PRO A 4 -24.78 -3.29 27.14
N THR A 5 -24.20 -2.65 26.14
CA THR A 5 -23.98 -3.24 24.81
C THR A 5 -23.30 -4.60 25.00
N PRO A 6 -23.79 -5.69 24.41
CA PRO A 6 -23.12 -6.98 24.51
C PRO A 6 -21.69 -6.80 24.00
N GLY A 7 -20.72 -7.16 24.84
CA GLY A 7 -19.32 -7.14 24.45
C GLY A 7 -19.17 -7.83 23.11
N SER A 8 -18.48 -7.18 22.17
CA SER A 8 -18.02 -7.85 20.98
C SER A 8 -17.18 -9.04 21.45
N ASN A 9 -17.77 -10.23 21.46
CA ASN A 9 -17.04 -11.48 21.58
C ASN A 9 -16.23 -11.62 20.28
N ASP A 10 -15.19 -10.80 20.11
CA ASP A 10 -14.19 -11.05 19.10
C ASP A 10 -13.38 -12.25 19.61
N PRO A 11 -13.46 -13.42 18.96
CA PRO A 11 -12.74 -14.61 19.41
C PRO A 11 -11.21 -14.44 19.34
N TYR A 12 -10.71 -13.30 18.85
CA TYR A 12 -9.29 -12.99 18.73
C TYR A 12 -8.82 -11.85 19.66
N SER A 13 -9.66 -11.38 20.59
CA SER A 13 -9.29 -10.29 21.52
C SER A 13 -8.09 -10.62 22.42
N GLU A 14 -7.84 -11.90 22.68
CA GLU A 14 -6.67 -12.38 23.43
C GLU A 14 -5.37 -12.33 22.61
N GLU A 15 -5.47 -12.28 21.28
CA GLU A 15 -4.33 -12.20 20.35
C GLU A 15 -3.90 -10.73 20.08
N GLU A 16 -4.80 -9.77 20.32
CA GLU A 16 -4.58 -8.34 20.05
C GLU A 16 -3.31 -7.78 20.72
N PRO A 17 -2.97 -8.07 21.99
CA PRO A 17 -1.77 -7.53 22.62
C PRO A 17 -0.47 -8.00 21.95
N TYR A 18 -0.41 -9.26 21.53
CA TYR A 18 0.76 -9.82 20.85
C TYR A 18 0.91 -9.24 19.45
N ALA A 19 -0.21 -9.10 18.74
CA ALA A 19 -0.21 -8.50 17.43
C ALA A 19 0.18 -7.01 17.48
N ASP A 20 -0.36 -6.23 18.42
CA ASP A 20 -0.01 -4.82 18.57
C ASP A 20 1.48 -4.62 18.85
N ALA A 21 2.04 -5.42 19.77
CA ALA A 21 3.48 -5.40 20.05
C ALA A 21 4.31 -5.78 18.81
N LEU A 22 3.89 -6.81 18.08
CA LEU A 22 4.55 -7.26 16.87
C LEU A 22 4.53 -6.21 15.76
N LEU A 23 3.36 -5.60 15.52
CA LEU A 23 3.19 -4.55 14.53
C LEU A 23 4.00 -3.30 14.86
N ARG A 24 4.10 -2.96 16.15
CA ARG A 24 4.96 -1.89 16.65
C ARG A 24 6.44 -2.20 16.41
N GLY A 25 6.87 -3.44 16.68
CA GLY A 25 8.23 -3.90 16.40
C GLY A 25 8.59 -3.79 14.91
N ILE A 26 7.68 -4.19 14.01
CA ILE A 26 7.87 -4.05 12.56
C ILE A 26 8.01 -2.57 12.16
N GLU A 27 7.17 -1.69 12.70
CA GLU A 27 7.23 -0.25 12.41
C GLU A 27 8.57 0.35 12.82
N LEU A 28 9.03 0.07 14.04
CA LEU A 28 10.31 0.55 14.55
C LEU A 28 11.50 -0.02 13.74
N ALA A 29 11.43 -1.29 13.34
CA ALA A 29 12.46 -1.89 12.49
C ALA A 29 12.51 -1.21 11.11
N VAL A 30 11.36 -0.87 10.52
CA VAL A 30 11.32 -0.10 9.27
C VAL A 30 11.91 1.29 9.47
N GLU A 31 11.61 1.99 10.56
CA GLU A 31 12.19 3.30 10.87
C GLU A 31 13.71 3.25 11.07
N ASP A 32 14.26 2.15 11.59
CA ASP A 32 15.70 2.00 11.76
C ASP A 32 16.42 1.56 10.48
N VAL A 33 15.80 0.70 9.68
CA VAL A 33 16.41 0.16 8.46
C VAL A 33 16.34 1.15 7.32
N PHE A 34 15.31 2.00 7.25
CA PHE A 34 15.09 2.94 6.14
C PHE A 34 15.13 4.39 6.62
N ASP A 35 16.08 5.18 6.09
CA ASP A 35 16.14 6.64 6.32
C ASP A 35 14.93 7.38 5.71
N ASP A 36 14.48 6.94 4.52
CA ASP A 36 13.25 7.38 3.87
C ASP A 36 12.66 6.20 3.06
N PRO A 37 11.60 5.54 3.56
CA PRO A 37 11.02 4.37 2.89
C PRO A 37 10.25 4.72 1.60
N GLY A 38 9.93 6.01 1.36
CA GLY A 38 9.26 6.50 0.14
C GLY A 38 7.81 6.01 -0.09
N ARG A 39 7.33 5.07 0.72
CA ARG A 39 5.97 4.51 0.74
C ARG A 39 5.68 3.91 2.12
N ASN A 40 4.42 3.59 2.37
CA ASN A 40 4.05 2.78 3.54
C ASN A 40 4.22 1.28 3.24
N ILE A 41 4.34 0.48 4.31
CA ILE A 41 4.30 -0.97 4.22
C ILE A 41 2.95 -1.43 3.67
N THR A 42 2.97 -2.36 2.73
CA THR A 42 1.73 -2.94 2.20
C THR A 42 1.17 -3.97 3.18
N ARG A 43 -0.15 -4.17 3.12
CA ARG A 43 -0.83 -5.22 3.91
C ARG A 43 -0.18 -6.60 3.73
N MET A 44 0.18 -6.92 2.49
CA MET A 44 0.77 -8.21 2.15
C MET A 44 2.14 -8.39 2.83
N GLU A 45 3.01 -7.38 2.76
CA GLU A 45 4.33 -7.42 3.42
C GLU A 45 4.17 -7.58 4.93
N GLN A 46 3.26 -6.80 5.53
CA GLN A 46 2.95 -6.87 6.95
C GLN A 46 2.44 -8.26 7.36
N GLU A 47 1.50 -8.85 6.61
CA GLU A 47 1.00 -10.21 6.85
C GLU A 47 2.14 -11.25 6.81
N LYS A 48 3.09 -11.13 5.88
CA LYS A 48 4.22 -12.08 5.76
C LYS A 48 5.26 -11.88 6.85
N LEU A 49 5.57 -10.65 7.22
CA LEU A 49 6.44 -10.35 8.35
C LEU A 49 5.84 -10.88 9.67
N CYS A 50 4.52 -10.72 9.86
CA CYS A 50 3.84 -11.30 11.01
C CYS A 50 3.98 -12.83 11.02
N TYR A 51 3.82 -13.49 9.87
CA TYR A 51 4.00 -14.93 9.78
C TYR A 51 5.40 -15.39 10.21
N PHE A 52 6.46 -14.67 9.82
CA PHE A 52 7.82 -15.01 10.24
C PHE A 52 8.00 -14.92 11.75
N ALA A 53 7.50 -13.85 12.38
CA ALA A 53 7.59 -13.74 13.83
C ALA A 53 6.73 -14.76 14.57
N ILE A 54 5.55 -15.12 14.04
CA ILE A 54 4.74 -16.19 14.63
C ILE A 54 5.50 -17.52 14.60
N LYS A 55 6.18 -17.82 13.50
CA LYS A 55 6.96 -19.05 13.35
C LYS A 55 8.20 -19.06 14.26
N GLU A 56 8.87 -17.92 14.40
CA GLU A 56 10.11 -17.82 15.20
C GLU A 56 9.85 -17.78 16.70
N PHE A 57 8.87 -16.98 17.14
CA PHE A 57 8.59 -16.76 18.56
C PHE A 57 7.43 -17.60 19.11
N ASP A 58 6.88 -18.53 18.31
CA ASP A 58 5.73 -19.38 18.65
C ASP A 58 4.56 -18.57 19.24
N LEU A 59 4.23 -17.45 18.58
CA LEU A 59 3.22 -16.52 19.08
C LEU A 59 1.82 -17.14 18.99
N PRO A 60 0.94 -16.92 19.98
CA PRO A 60 -0.43 -17.41 19.96
C PRO A 60 -1.33 -16.55 19.06
N VAL A 61 -0.88 -16.25 17.85
CA VAL A 61 -1.61 -15.46 16.86
C VAL A 61 -2.06 -16.38 15.74
N THR A 62 -3.37 -16.42 15.50
CA THR A 62 -3.96 -17.28 14.49
C THR A 62 -3.62 -16.76 13.10
N TYR A 63 -3.04 -17.63 12.27
CA TYR A 63 -2.86 -17.39 10.84
C TYR A 63 -3.55 -18.47 10.00
N SER A 64 -3.91 -18.13 8.77
CA SER A 64 -4.55 -19.04 7.83
C SER A 64 -3.90 -19.01 6.45
N TRP A 65 -3.93 -20.14 5.75
CA TRP A 65 -3.51 -20.28 4.36
C TRP A 65 -4.74 -20.36 3.44
N TYR A 66 -5.70 -19.43 3.52
CA TYR A 66 -6.96 -19.56 2.76
C TYR A 66 -7.19 -18.47 1.69
N LEU A 67 -6.70 -17.24 1.84
CA LEU A 67 -7.08 -16.14 0.91
C LEU A 67 -5.92 -15.36 0.26
N ALA A 68 -4.70 -15.50 0.78
CA ALA A 68 -3.49 -14.95 0.17
C ALA A 68 -2.23 -15.60 0.79
N GLY A 69 -2.32 -16.90 1.09
CA GLY A 69 -1.40 -17.59 1.99
C GLY A 69 -1.45 -17.03 3.41
N ALA A 70 -0.39 -17.21 4.20
CA ALA A 70 -0.30 -16.80 5.61
C ALA A 70 -0.94 -15.43 5.89
N TYR A 71 -2.17 -15.47 6.37
CA TYR A 71 -3.05 -14.34 6.64
C TYR A 71 -3.33 -14.29 8.13
N THR A 72 -3.06 -13.16 8.76
CA THR A 72 -3.33 -12.91 10.17
C THR A 72 -4.43 -11.85 10.27
N LYS A 73 -5.57 -12.19 10.88
CA LYS A 73 -6.69 -11.24 11.03
C LYS A 73 -6.25 -10.00 11.81
N VAL A 74 -5.35 -10.20 12.78
CA VAL A 74 -4.85 -9.18 13.69
C VAL A 74 -3.80 -8.26 13.07
N ALA A 75 -3.21 -8.61 11.91
CA ALA A 75 -2.38 -7.66 11.16
C ALA A 75 -3.17 -6.46 10.63
N GLY A 76 -4.51 -6.54 10.64
CA GLY A 76 -5.40 -5.43 10.31
C GLY A 76 -5.24 -4.90 8.88
N GLU A 77 -5.95 -3.82 8.59
CA GLU A 77 -5.64 -3.01 7.41
C GLU A 77 -4.52 -2.03 7.78
N PRO A 78 -3.46 -1.90 6.95
CA PRO A 78 -2.32 -1.05 7.26
C PRO A 78 -2.71 0.42 7.48
N ASP A 79 -3.85 0.85 6.95
CA ASP A 79 -4.36 2.22 7.06
C ASP A 79 -5.39 2.40 8.20
N ASN A 80 -5.93 1.32 8.77
CA ASN A 80 -7.04 1.36 9.75
C ASN A 80 -6.70 0.76 11.12
N ALA A 81 -5.45 0.34 11.36
CA ALA A 81 -5.03 -0.13 12.67
C ALA A 81 -5.10 1.04 13.69
N PRO A 82 -5.93 0.94 14.75
CA PRO A 82 -6.00 1.98 15.76
C PRO A 82 -4.64 2.08 16.47
N GLY A 83 -3.98 3.24 16.35
CA GLY A 83 -2.65 3.47 16.93
C GLY A 83 -1.52 3.68 15.91
N ARG A 84 -1.75 3.41 14.61
CA ARG A 84 -0.78 3.73 13.56
C ARG A 84 -0.70 5.24 13.31
N MET A 85 0.46 5.85 13.55
CA MET A 85 0.64 7.28 13.29
C MET A 85 0.67 7.56 11.78
N THR A 86 -0.47 7.99 11.24
CA THR A 86 -0.52 8.86 10.07
C THR A 86 -0.04 10.27 10.45
N THR A 87 1.20 10.47 10.86
CA THR A 87 1.74 11.83 11.01
C THR A 87 3.22 11.88 10.70
N ASN A 88 3.53 12.55 9.58
CA ASN A 88 4.71 13.38 9.38
C ASN A 88 5.30 13.84 10.73
N THR A 89 6.32 13.14 11.22
CA THR A 89 7.18 13.66 12.27
C THR A 89 8.61 13.39 11.85
N GLY A 90 9.18 14.37 11.15
CA GLY A 90 10.62 14.45 11.06
C GLY A 90 11.21 14.44 12.47
N GLY A 91 12.10 13.49 12.74
CA GLY A 91 13.25 13.73 13.60
C GLY A 91 13.05 13.67 15.11
N ILE A 92 12.10 12.91 15.65
CA ILE A 92 12.13 12.56 17.09
C ILE A 92 11.98 11.06 17.23
N ARG A 93 13.11 10.35 17.34
CA ARG A 93 13.19 8.95 17.80
C ARG A 93 12.47 8.86 19.15
N ARG A 94 11.21 8.44 19.13
CA ARG A 94 10.41 8.22 20.32
C ARG A 94 10.72 6.82 20.84
N ASP A 95 11.86 6.70 21.49
CA ASP A 95 12.26 5.56 22.31
C ASP A 95 11.43 5.59 23.62
N HIS A 96 10.11 5.55 23.48
CA HIS A 96 9.18 5.65 24.61
C HIS A 96 9.08 4.30 25.32
N GLY A 97 10.08 3.93 26.12
CA GLY A 97 9.97 2.84 27.10
C GLY A 97 9.19 1.63 26.56
N GLU A 98 9.49 1.24 25.32
CA GLU A 98 8.77 0.18 24.62
C GLU A 98 8.96 -1.10 25.42
N THR A 99 7.96 -1.98 25.40
CA THR A 99 8.04 -3.22 26.16
C THR A 99 9.17 -4.10 25.63
N GLU A 100 9.67 -5.02 26.46
CA GLU A 100 10.79 -5.89 26.10
C GLU A 100 10.48 -6.71 24.83
N GLU A 101 9.21 -7.10 24.65
CA GLU A 101 8.72 -7.83 23.48
C GLU A 101 8.84 -6.99 22.20
N VAL A 102 8.45 -5.71 22.25
CA VAL A 102 8.54 -4.79 21.10
C VAL A 102 10.00 -4.60 20.68
N GLN A 103 10.92 -4.47 21.64
CA GLN A 103 12.35 -4.36 21.37
C GLN A 103 12.91 -5.64 20.74
N GLN A 104 12.51 -6.81 21.26
CA GLN A 104 12.90 -8.09 20.69
C GLN A 104 12.44 -8.24 19.23
N TYR A 105 11.19 -7.86 18.93
CA TYR A 105 10.68 -7.90 17.56
C TYR A 105 11.40 -6.91 16.65
N ARG A 106 11.64 -5.68 17.13
CA ARG A 106 12.40 -4.66 16.40
C ARG A 106 13.79 -5.19 16.02
N ASP A 107 14.51 -5.77 16.98
CA ASP A 107 15.85 -6.29 16.75
C ASP A 107 15.84 -7.47 15.77
N TYR A 108 14.86 -8.37 15.89
CA TYR A 108 14.67 -9.48 14.95
C TYR A 108 14.48 -8.99 13.51
N PHE A 109 13.54 -8.06 13.28
CA PHE A 109 13.30 -7.54 11.92
C PHE A 109 14.43 -6.65 11.40
N GLY A 110 15.22 -6.03 12.29
CA GLY A 110 16.34 -5.18 11.93
C GLY A 110 17.65 -5.91 11.62
N SER A 111 17.85 -7.12 12.16
CA SER A 111 19.13 -7.83 12.10
C SER A 111 19.10 -9.20 11.42
N GLU A 112 17.93 -9.84 11.30
CA GLU A 112 17.82 -11.22 10.86
C GLU A 112 17.47 -11.36 9.37
N VAL A 113 17.86 -12.51 8.80
CA VAL A 113 17.43 -12.95 7.47
C VAL A 113 16.29 -13.95 7.65
N PHE A 114 15.11 -13.62 7.11
CA PHE A 114 13.89 -14.41 7.38
C PHE A 114 13.90 -15.78 6.70
N PHE A 115 14.37 -15.83 5.45
CA PHE A 115 14.56 -17.04 4.66
C PHE A 115 15.51 -16.73 3.50
N ASP A 116 16.34 -17.70 3.10
CA ASP A 116 17.40 -17.55 2.10
C ASP A 116 18.31 -16.33 2.35
N ASP A 117 18.08 -15.25 1.60
CA ASP A 117 18.76 -13.95 1.67
C ASP A 117 17.75 -12.78 1.78
N TYR A 118 16.53 -13.06 2.23
CA TYR A 118 15.49 -12.07 2.48
C TYR A 118 15.69 -11.37 3.82
N ASP A 119 16.31 -10.20 3.77
CA ASP A 119 16.23 -9.19 4.83
C ASP A 119 15.04 -8.24 4.62
N LEU A 120 14.81 -7.34 5.58
CA LEU A 120 13.71 -6.36 5.51
C LEU A 120 13.80 -5.45 4.26
N ARG A 121 15.02 -5.15 3.78
CA ARG A 121 15.23 -4.37 2.55
C ARG A 121 14.80 -5.13 1.31
N LYS A 122 15.12 -6.42 1.24
CA LYS A 122 14.76 -7.28 0.12
C LYS A 122 13.25 -7.50 0.09
N VAL A 123 12.59 -7.69 1.25
CA VAL A 123 11.12 -7.70 1.33
C VAL A 123 10.51 -6.40 0.77
N TRP A 124 11.13 -5.25 1.06
CA TRP A 124 10.61 -3.94 0.65
C TRP A 124 10.81 -3.60 -0.84
N TYR A 125 11.93 -4.00 -1.43
CA TYR A 125 12.27 -3.62 -2.80
C TYR A 125 11.99 -4.71 -3.84
N THR A 126 11.79 -5.95 -3.41
CA THR A 126 11.42 -7.03 -4.33
C THR A 126 10.01 -6.78 -4.88
N GLY A 127 9.82 -7.07 -6.17
CA GLY A 127 8.51 -7.00 -6.78
C GLY A 127 7.51 -7.90 -6.05
N LYS A 128 6.30 -7.40 -5.79
CA LYS A 128 5.24 -8.14 -5.07
C LYS A 128 5.10 -9.61 -5.50
N PHE A 129 5.10 -9.88 -6.80
CA PHE A 129 4.91 -11.24 -7.32
C PHE A 129 6.17 -12.10 -7.21
N ASP A 130 7.36 -11.50 -7.35
CA ASP A 130 8.63 -12.21 -7.12
C ASP A 130 8.74 -12.63 -5.66
N PHE A 131 8.53 -11.68 -4.74
CA PHE A 131 8.52 -11.96 -3.29
C PHE A 131 7.51 -13.04 -2.92
N LEU A 132 6.30 -13.00 -3.47
CA LEU A 132 5.29 -14.01 -3.19
C LEU A 132 5.67 -15.39 -3.74
N ARG A 133 6.30 -15.48 -4.91
CA ARG A 133 6.79 -16.76 -5.44
C ARG A 133 7.81 -17.38 -4.50
N ASP A 134 8.82 -16.61 -4.12
CA ASP A 134 9.91 -17.08 -3.26
C ASP A 134 9.36 -17.45 -1.86
N PHE A 135 8.46 -16.61 -1.32
CA PHE A 135 7.76 -16.90 -0.06
C PHE A 135 6.96 -18.22 -0.12
N TYR A 136 6.17 -18.44 -1.17
CA TYR A 136 5.37 -19.66 -1.28
C TYR A 136 6.21 -20.90 -1.53
N GLN A 137 7.32 -20.76 -2.23
CA GLN A 137 8.21 -21.87 -2.48
C GLN A 137 8.87 -22.38 -1.18
N GLU A 138 9.20 -21.49 -0.25
CA GLU A 138 9.87 -21.84 1.01
C GLU A 138 8.90 -22.09 2.18
N CYS A 139 7.79 -21.36 2.26
CA CYS A 139 6.94 -21.35 3.46
C CYS A 139 5.57 -22.00 3.26
N ALA A 140 5.10 -22.21 2.03
CA ALA A 140 3.78 -22.81 1.83
C ALA A 140 3.82 -24.30 2.17
N PRO A 141 2.71 -24.87 2.69
CA PRO A 141 2.59 -26.31 2.83
C PRO A 141 2.70 -27.00 1.47
N ASP A 142 3.51 -28.07 1.38
CA ASP A 142 3.83 -28.80 0.14
C ASP A 142 2.59 -29.14 -0.71
N GLU A 143 1.49 -29.51 -0.06
CA GLU A 143 0.22 -29.88 -0.71
C GLU A 143 -0.41 -28.73 -1.50
N TYR A 144 -0.11 -27.47 -1.13
CA TYR A 144 -0.71 -26.27 -1.69
C TYR A 144 0.29 -25.33 -2.37
N THR A 145 1.59 -25.65 -2.35
CA THR A 145 2.65 -24.84 -2.98
C THR A 145 2.32 -24.55 -4.45
N ASP A 146 2.04 -25.59 -5.24
CA ASP A 146 1.70 -25.45 -6.66
C ASP A 146 0.47 -24.58 -6.91
N LEU A 147 -0.55 -24.70 -6.04
CA LEU A 147 -1.76 -23.90 -6.11
C LEU A 147 -1.43 -22.41 -5.90
N TYR A 148 -0.59 -22.11 -4.91
CA TYR A 148 -0.19 -20.74 -4.59
C TYR A 148 0.70 -20.10 -5.65
N LEU A 149 1.67 -20.84 -6.18
CA LEU A 149 2.53 -20.39 -7.27
C LEU A 149 1.70 -20.10 -8.52
N THR A 150 0.87 -21.06 -8.94
CA THR A 150 0.00 -20.89 -10.13
C THR A 150 -0.97 -19.72 -9.96
N SER A 151 -1.57 -19.56 -8.77
CA SER A 151 -2.46 -18.44 -8.48
C SER A 151 -1.72 -17.10 -8.55
N THR A 152 -0.47 -17.06 -8.09
CA THR A 152 0.39 -15.88 -8.15
C THR A 152 0.68 -15.48 -9.59
N ASP A 153 1.01 -16.44 -10.45
CA ASP A 153 1.26 -16.20 -11.88
C ASP A 153 0.01 -15.68 -12.60
N ILE A 154 -1.16 -16.26 -12.31
CA ILE A 154 -2.44 -15.80 -12.88
C ILE A 154 -2.71 -14.35 -12.47
N ARG A 155 -2.53 -14.02 -11.19
CA ARG A 155 -2.74 -12.66 -10.67
C ARG A 155 -1.77 -11.66 -11.31
N GLU A 156 -0.51 -12.02 -11.49
CA GLU A 156 0.48 -11.19 -12.19
C GLU A 156 0.06 -10.91 -13.63
N HIS A 157 -0.41 -11.95 -14.34
CA HIS A 157 -0.90 -11.83 -15.71
C HIS A 157 -2.10 -10.89 -15.81
N LEU A 158 -3.09 -11.08 -14.93
CA LEU A 158 -4.29 -10.25 -14.89
C LEU A 158 -3.96 -8.78 -14.58
N GLU A 159 -3.08 -8.53 -13.62
CA GLU A 159 -2.68 -7.17 -13.27
C GLU A 159 -1.92 -6.50 -14.44
N THR A 160 -1.06 -7.24 -15.12
CA THR A 160 -0.36 -6.77 -16.32
C THR A 160 -1.33 -6.40 -17.44
N LEU A 161 -2.35 -7.24 -17.68
CA LEU A 161 -3.40 -6.95 -18.67
C LEU A 161 -4.22 -5.71 -18.28
N MET A 162 -4.61 -5.59 -17.02
CA MET A 162 -5.35 -4.44 -16.50
C MET A 162 -4.55 -3.14 -16.65
N ARG A 163 -3.25 -3.16 -16.32
CA ARG A 163 -2.34 -2.01 -16.52
C ARG A 163 -2.27 -1.63 -18.01
N ARG A 164 -2.18 -2.60 -18.92
CA ARG A 164 -2.16 -2.37 -20.38
C ARG A 164 -3.47 -1.76 -20.88
N LEU A 165 -4.62 -2.27 -20.44
CA LEU A 165 -5.94 -1.73 -20.81
C LEU A 165 -6.14 -0.30 -20.31
N ASN A 166 -5.79 -0.03 -19.06
CA ASN A 166 -5.89 1.30 -18.47
C ASN A 166 -5.00 2.32 -19.20
N ARG A 167 -3.78 1.93 -19.59
CA ARG A 167 -2.91 2.78 -20.42
C ARG A 167 -3.56 3.12 -21.75
N LYS A 168 -4.11 2.12 -22.47
CA LYS A 168 -4.79 2.34 -23.75
C LYS A 168 -6.00 3.27 -23.61
N GLN A 169 -6.84 3.07 -22.59
CA GLN A 169 -7.98 3.95 -22.32
C GLN A 169 -7.55 5.39 -22.03
N ARG A 170 -6.50 5.58 -21.21
CA ARG A 170 -5.93 6.92 -20.95
C ARG A 170 -5.44 7.58 -22.24
N THR A 171 -4.72 6.84 -23.10
CA THR A 171 -4.25 7.37 -24.39
C THR A 171 -5.41 7.78 -25.30
N ILE A 172 -6.46 6.95 -25.41
CA ILE A 172 -7.65 7.28 -26.20
C ILE A 172 -8.34 8.53 -25.65
N ARG A 173 -8.52 8.61 -24.32
CA ARG A 173 -9.12 9.78 -23.66
C ARG A 173 -8.33 11.06 -23.91
N CYS A 174 -6.99 11.00 -23.83
CA CYS A 174 -6.13 12.14 -24.15
C CYS A 174 -6.25 12.56 -25.61
N ARG A 175 -6.34 11.61 -26.55
CA ARG A 175 -6.52 11.91 -27.99
C ARG A 175 -7.86 12.60 -28.26
N ILE A 176 -8.95 12.08 -27.71
CA ILE A 176 -10.28 12.68 -27.84
C ILE A 176 -10.30 14.10 -27.25
N SER A 177 -9.70 14.29 -26.07
CA SER A 177 -9.60 15.61 -25.44
C SER A 177 -8.76 16.60 -26.29
N ALA A 178 -7.64 16.16 -26.84
CA ALA A 178 -6.81 16.98 -27.72
C ALA A 178 -7.51 17.35 -29.02
N GLU A 179 -8.26 16.43 -29.62
CA GLU A 179 -9.08 16.71 -30.81
C GLU A 179 -10.24 17.66 -30.52
N ALA A 180 -10.94 17.48 -29.41
CA ALA A 180 -12.00 18.38 -28.98
C ALA A 180 -11.46 19.80 -28.71
N HIS A 181 -10.30 19.93 -28.07
CA HIS A 181 -9.65 21.23 -27.85
C HIS A 181 -9.24 21.90 -29.17
N LYS A 182 -8.64 21.15 -30.10
CA LYS A 182 -8.32 21.65 -31.45
C LYS A 182 -9.59 22.14 -32.16
N ARG A 183 -10.68 21.37 -32.13
CA ARG A 183 -11.96 21.74 -32.76
C ARG A 183 -12.56 22.99 -32.10
N GLY A 184 -12.53 23.10 -30.77
CA GLY A 184 -12.98 24.29 -30.04
C GLY A 184 -12.14 25.55 -30.35
N CYS A 185 -10.82 25.41 -30.46
CA CYS A 185 -9.93 26.49 -30.92
C CYS A 185 -10.20 26.88 -32.38
N CYS A 186 -10.46 25.92 -33.26
CA CYS A 186 -10.82 26.19 -34.66
C CYS A 186 -12.16 26.93 -34.78
N LEU A 187 -13.18 26.53 -34.02
CA LEU A 187 -14.50 27.19 -33.96
C LEU A 187 -14.42 28.62 -33.41
N ASN A 188 -13.58 28.87 -32.39
CA ASN A 188 -13.35 30.21 -31.87
C ASN A 188 -12.50 31.09 -32.81
N ARG A 189 -11.66 30.49 -33.67
CA ARG A 189 -10.85 31.20 -34.67
C ARG A 189 -11.66 31.56 -35.92
N THR A 190 -12.62 30.72 -36.33
CA THR A 190 -13.55 31.05 -37.42
C THR A 190 -14.56 32.12 -37.00
N ARG A 191 -15.04 32.12 -35.74
CA ARG A 191 -15.87 33.23 -35.22
C ARG A 191 -15.14 34.58 -35.20
N LYS A 192 -13.86 34.62 -34.81
CA LYS A 192 -13.04 35.85 -34.89
C LYS A 192 -12.71 36.29 -36.33
N SER A 193 -12.83 35.40 -37.31
CA SER A 193 -12.60 35.73 -38.72
C SER A 193 -13.87 36.22 -39.42
N SER A 194 -15.06 35.90 -38.92
CA SER A 194 -16.34 36.39 -39.46
C SER A 194 -16.79 37.74 -38.88
N ASP A 195 -16.18 38.20 -37.79
CA ASP A 195 -16.51 39.48 -37.13
C ASP A 195 -15.48 40.60 -37.38
N CYS A 196 -14.66 40.51 -38.43
CA CYS A 196 -13.71 41.58 -38.79
C CYS A 196 -14.20 42.53 -39.89
N SER A 197 -15.49 42.45 -40.22
CA SER A 197 -16.20 43.46 -40.99
C SER A 197 -17.56 43.67 -40.33
N PHE A 198 -17.59 44.38 -39.21
CA PHE A 198 -18.59 45.40 -38.87
C PHE A 198 -18.36 45.83 -37.41
N LEU A 199 -18.00 47.10 -37.25
CA LEU A 199 -18.12 47.92 -36.05
C LEU A 199 -17.04 47.79 -34.96
N THR A 200 -16.07 48.69 -35.12
CA THR A 200 -15.53 49.60 -34.10
C THR A 200 -16.46 49.86 -32.90
N SER A 201 -15.83 50.01 -31.73
CA SER A 201 -16.33 50.56 -30.46
C SER A 201 -17.15 49.61 -29.58
N ILE A 202 -16.53 49.09 -28.51
CA ILE A 202 -16.68 49.61 -27.13
C ILE A 202 -15.76 48.82 -26.18
N SER A 203 -15.22 49.58 -25.26
CA SER A 203 -14.19 49.31 -24.28
C SER A 203 -14.55 48.33 -23.14
N SER A 204 -13.49 47.70 -22.62
CA SER A 204 -13.16 47.58 -21.19
C SER A 204 -13.44 46.27 -20.42
N LEU A 205 -12.48 45.99 -19.54
CA LEU A 205 -12.47 45.17 -18.32
C LEU A 205 -12.12 43.66 -18.38
N ARG A 206 -10.89 43.41 -17.86
CA ARG A 206 -10.51 42.43 -16.80
C ARG A 206 -10.63 40.92 -17.16
N LYS A 207 -9.80 40.00 -16.66
CA LYS A 207 -8.61 39.99 -15.79
C LYS A 207 -7.95 38.61 -16.01
N SER A 208 -6.65 38.59 -15.78
CA SER A 208 -5.76 37.44 -15.64
C SER A 208 -6.30 36.28 -14.77
N THR A 209 -6.11 35.05 -15.22
CA THR A 209 -5.82 33.92 -14.32
C THR A 209 -4.71 33.05 -14.93
N SER A 210 -3.58 33.04 -14.24
CA SER A 210 -2.41 32.19 -14.42
C SER A 210 -2.63 30.82 -13.81
N CYS A 211 -2.09 29.75 -14.41
CA CYS A 211 -1.83 28.48 -13.74
C CYS A 211 -0.31 28.18 -13.76
N PRO A 212 0.27 27.68 -12.65
CA PRO A 212 1.70 27.43 -12.51
C PRO A 212 2.12 26.04 -13.01
N ARG A 213 3.43 25.85 -13.15
CA ARG A 213 4.11 24.60 -13.53
C ARG A 213 4.20 23.61 -12.37
#